data_AF-A0A2V8JY62-F1
#
_entry.id   AF-A0A2V8JY62-F1
#
_cell.length_a   1.000
_cell.length_b   1.000
_cell.length_c   1.000
_cell.angle_alpha   90.00
_cell.angle_beta   90.00
_cell.angle_gamma   90.00
#
_symmetry.space_group_name_H-M   'P 1'
#
loop_
_entity.id
_entity.type
_entity.pdbx_description
1 polymer ?
#
loop_
_entity_poly.entity_id
_entity_poly.type
_entity_poly.pdbx_seq_one_letter_code
_entity_poly.pdbx_strand_id
1 'polypeptide(L)'
;MNRRDFLFFRINSNNGAAELSCEQLYMRCLDSHLDGTTAQLFENIEQTLDEAKIVHVTDTAWLTCDELKPLLSLLAAFRSRGGRVEYQRRES
;
A
#
# COMPACT_ATOMS: atom_id res chain seq x y z
N MET A 1 -13.89 9.98 -12.98
CA MET A 1 -13.50 8.57 -13.26
C MET A 1 -12.08 8.56 -13.80
N ASN A 2 -11.10 8.75 -12.92
CA ASN A 2 -9.68 8.71 -13.28
C ASN A 2 -9.21 7.26 -13.31
N ARG A 3 -9.13 6.68 -14.51
CA ARG A 3 -8.67 5.30 -14.76
C ARG A 3 -7.14 5.12 -14.62
N ARG A 4 -6.44 6.09 -14.02
CA ARG A 4 -4.96 6.13 -13.99
C ARG A 4 -4.35 5.92 -12.60
N ASP A 5 -5.16 5.70 -11.57
CA ASP A 5 -4.67 5.53 -10.20
C ASP A 5 -4.44 4.06 -9.78
N PHE A 6 -4.86 3.09 -10.61
CA PHE A 6 -4.76 1.65 -10.31
C PHE A 6 -3.36 1.05 -10.55
N LEU A 7 -2.32 1.86 -10.76
CA LEU A 7 -1.05 1.39 -11.29
C LEU A 7 -0.04 0.89 -10.25
N PHE A 8 -0.28 1.06 -8.94
CA PHE A 8 0.70 0.68 -7.92
C PHE A 8 0.36 -0.56 -7.13
N PHE A 9 -0.91 -0.71 -6.74
CA PHE A 9 -1.41 -2.00 -6.31
C PHE A 9 -1.73 -2.82 -7.55
N ARG A 10 -0.71 -3.46 -8.12
CA ARG A 10 -0.97 -4.57 -9.02
C ARG A 10 -1.54 -5.68 -8.16
N ILE A 11 -2.88 -5.70 -7.99
CA ILE A 11 -3.57 -6.91 -7.55
C ILE A 11 -3.30 -7.89 -8.68
N ASN A 12 -2.35 -8.80 -8.45
CA ASN A 12 -2.15 -9.89 -9.37
C ASN A 12 -3.37 -10.80 -9.20
N SER A 13 -4.40 -10.55 -10.00
CA SER A 13 -5.68 -11.28 -9.99
C SER A 13 -5.51 -12.79 -10.19
N ASN A 14 -4.32 -13.24 -10.57
CA ASN A 14 -4.02 -14.66 -10.67
C ASN A 14 -3.93 -15.35 -9.28
N ASN A 15 -3.64 -14.62 -8.19
CA ASN A 15 -3.48 -15.20 -6.84
C ASN A 15 -4.08 -14.37 -5.68
N GLY A 16 -4.72 -13.22 -5.95
CA GLY A 16 -5.24 -12.35 -4.87
C GLY A 16 -4.14 -11.73 -4.00
N ALA A 17 -2.95 -11.56 -4.59
CA ALA A 17 -1.80 -10.92 -3.96
C ALA A 17 -1.67 -9.48 -4.48
N ALA A 18 -1.49 -8.55 -3.56
CA ALA A 18 -1.31 -7.13 -3.77
C ALA A 18 0.17 -6.78 -3.58
N GLU A 19 0.82 -6.16 -4.56
CA GLU A 19 2.17 -5.62 -4.39
C GLU A 19 2.09 -4.16 -3.91
N LEU A 20 2.91 -3.82 -2.91
CA LEU A 20 2.92 -2.53 -2.23
C LEU A 20 4.36 -2.03 -2.13
N SER A 21 4.70 -1.00 -2.90
CA SER A 21 6.00 -0.32 -2.81
C SER A 21 5.92 0.88 -1.88
N CYS A 22 6.69 0.83 -0.79
CA CYS A 22 6.71 1.91 0.20
C CYS A 22 7.29 3.22 -0.37
N GLU A 23 8.24 3.15 -1.31
CA GLU A 23 8.79 4.34 -1.98
C GLU A 23 7.71 5.08 -2.79
N GLN A 24 6.96 4.34 -3.62
CA GLN A 24 5.89 4.92 -4.44
C GLN A 24 4.77 5.48 -3.59
N LEU A 25 4.41 4.78 -2.50
CA LEU A 25 3.44 5.28 -1.54
C LEU A 25 3.89 6.56 -0.86
N TYR A 26 5.17 6.67 -0.51
CA TYR A 26 5.72 7.89 0.06
C TYR A 26 5.61 9.07 -0.92
N MET A 27 6.05 8.89 -2.17
CA MET A 27 5.91 9.92 -3.21
C MET A 27 4.44 10.33 -3.42
N ARG A 28 3.51 9.36 -3.42
CA ARG A 28 2.09 9.63 -3.59
C ARG A 28 1.47 10.30 -2.36
N CYS A 29 1.88 9.94 -1.15
CA CYS A 29 1.43 10.59 0.08
C CYS A 29 1.84 12.06 0.08
N LEU A 30 3.09 12.36 -0.32
CA LEU A 30 3.57 13.74 -0.48
C LEU A 30 2.77 14.51 -1.52
N ASP A 31 2.53 13.92 -2.69
CA ASP A 31 1.74 14.53 -3.77
C ASP A 31 0.29 14.79 -3.33
N SER A 32 -0.38 13.77 -2.79
CA SER A 32 -1.74 13.88 -2.27
C SER A 32 -1.88 14.82 -1.08
N HIS A 33 -0.82 15.05 -0.30
CA HIS A 33 -0.81 16.05 0.78
C HIS A 33 -0.92 17.47 0.21
N LEU A 34 -0.32 17.73 -0.96
CA LEU A 34 -0.42 19.00 -1.66
C LEU A 34 -1.82 19.22 -2.25
N ASP A 35 -2.44 18.15 -2.77
CA ASP A 35 -3.79 18.20 -3.35
C ASP A 35 -4.93 18.01 -2.33
N GLY A 36 -4.62 17.71 -1.06
CA GLY A 36 -5.61 17.40 -0.03
C GLY A 36 -6.38 16.08 -0.28
N THR A 37 -5.84 15.19 -1.11
CA THR A 37 -6.47 13.90 -1.48
C THR A 37 -5.94 12.71 -0.69
N THR A 38 -5.09 12.96 0.32
CA THR A 38 -4.45 11.93 1.14
C THR A 38 -5.46 10.95 1.75
N ALA A 39 -6.60 11.43 2.25
CA ALA A 39 -7.64 10.57 2.80
C ALA A 39 -8.20 9.58 1.77
N GLN A 40 -8.51 10.06 0.55
CA GLN A 40 -9.01 9.22 -0.54
C GLN A 40 -7.96 8.19 -0.99
N LEU A 41 -6.67 8.54 -0.96
CA LEU A 41 -5.58 7.61 -1.24
C LEU A 41 -5.62 6.43 -0.25
N PHE A 42 -5.68 6.72 1.06
CA PHE A 42 -5.73 5.67 2.08
C PHE A 42 -7.00 4.82 2.01
N GLU A 43 -8.16 5.41 1.73
CA GLU A 43 -9.41 4.65 1.55
C GLU A 43 -9.32 3.66 0.37
N ASN A 44 -8.73 4.08 -0.77
CA ASN A 44 -8.54 3.18 -1.91
C ASN A 44 -7.58 2.04 -1.58
N ILE A 45 -6.52 2.32 -0.81
CA ILE A 45 -5.59 1.30 -0.32
C ILE A 45 -6.32 0.31 0.58
N GLU A 46 -7.13 0.79 1.54
CA GLU A 46 -7.91 -0.09 2.43
C GLU A 46 -8.85 -1.00 1.67
N GLN A 47 -9.59 -0.48 0.69
CA GLN A 47 -10.48 -1.30 -0.14
C GLN A 47 -9.70 -2.35 -0.92
N THR A 48 -8.56 -1.96 -1.50
CA THR A 48 -7.68 -2.88 -2.23
C THR A 48 -7.12 -3.97 -1.31
N LEU A 49 -6.74 -3.60 -0.08
CA LEU A 49 -6.28 -4.54 0.93
C LEU A 49 -7.40 -5.49 1.38
N ASP A 50 -8.64 -5.03 1.49
CA ASP A 50 -9.78 -5.88 1.85
C ASP A 50 -10.04 -6.98 0.81
N GLU A 51 -9.87 -6.66 -0.48
CA GLU A 51 -9.98 -7.65 -1.56
C GLU A 51 -8.76 -8.57 -1.68
N ALA A 52 -7.59 -8.14 -1.21
CA ALA A 52 -6.36 -8.91 -1.26
C ALA A 52 -6.21 -9.86 -0.06
N LYS A 53 -5.65 -11.05 -0.29
CA LYS A 53 -5.32 -12.00 0.80
C LYS A 53 -3.88 -11.90 1.26
N ILE A 54 -2.99 -11.46 0.36
CA ILE A 54 -1.55 -11.39 0.59
C ILE A 54 -1.06 -10.03 0.10
N VAL A 55 -0.21 -9.37 0.87
CA VAL A 55 0.39 -8.08 0.52
C VAL A 55 1.90 -8.23 0.51
N HIS A 56 2.53 -7.99 -0.64
CA HIS A 56 3.96 -8.00 -0.80
C HIS A 56 4.49 -6.57 -0.62
N VAL A 57 5.11 -6.31 0.52
CA VAL A 57 5.69 -5.01 0.85
C VAL A 57 7.14 -4.97 0.38
N THR A 58 7.47 -4.04 -0.51
CA THR A 58 8.83 -3.78 -0.99
C THR A 58 9.35 -2.46 -0.44
N ASP A 59 10.68 -2.28 -0.50
CA ASP A 59 11.33 -1.02 -0.13
C ASP A 59 11.04 -0.62 1.32
N THR A 60 11.11 -1.60 2.23
CA THR A 60 10.79 -1.42 3.67
C THR A 60 11.63 -0.37 4.36
N ALA A 61 12.73 0.09 3.75
CA ALA A 61 13.52 1.23 4.22
C ALA A 61 12.68 2.51 4.36
N TRP A 62 11.63 2.67 3.54
CA TRP A 62 10.74 3.83 3.63
C TRP A 62 9.72 3.71 4.77
N LEU A 63 9.44 2.51 5.30
CA LEU A 63 8.47 2.33 6.41
C LEU A 63 8.86 3.08 7.69
N THR A 64 10.11 3.50 7.82
CA THR A 64 10.55 4.32 8.96
C THR A 64 10.14 5.79 8.86
N CYS A 65 9.59 6.23 7.72
CA CYS A 65 9.10 7.59 7.54
C CYS A 65 7.79 7.84 8.29
N ASP A 66 7.67 9.03 8.88
CA ASP A 66 6.49 9.47 9.64
C ASP A 66 5.21 9.48 8.78
N GLU A 67 5.33 9.89 7.52
CA GLU A 67 4.25 9.90 6.51
C GLU A 67 3.63 8.50 6.27
N LEU A 68 4.37 7.42 6.53
CA LEU A 68 3.91 6.05 6.35
C LEU A 68 3.39 5.40 7.65
N LYS A 69 3.34 6.13 8.78
CA LYS A 69 2.66 5.67 10.01
C LYS A 69 1.19 5.23 9.80
N PRO A 70 0.33 5.97 9.05
CA PRO A 70 -1.03 5.50 8.77
C PRO A 70 -1.04 4.17 8.00
N LEU A 71 -0.10 3.98 7.07
CA LEU A 71 0.04 2.73 6.33
C LEU A 71 0.43 1.56 7.26
N LEU A 72 1.35 1.77 8.21
CA LEU A 72 1.71 0.74 9.19
C LEU A 72 0.50 0.28 10.01
N SER A 73 -0.37 1.22 10.39
CA SER A 73 -1.62 0.92 11.08
C SER A 73 -2.56 0.10 10.21
N LEU A 74 -2.68 0.44 8.92
CA LEU A 74 -3.43 -0.32 7.92
C LEU A 74 -2.94 -1.77 7.80
N LEU A 75 -1.63 -1.95 7.64
CA LEU A 75 -1.00 -3.26 7.50
C LEU A 75 -1.17 -4.11 8.77
N ALA A 76 -1.08 -3.49 9.94
CA ALA A 76 -1.33 -4.15 11.21
C ALA A 76 -2.80 -4.59 11.36
N ALA A 77 -3.75 -3.75 10.95
CA ALA A 77 -5.17 -4.08 10.92
C ALA A 77 -5.46 -5.21 9.93
N PHE A 78 -4.91 -5.12 8.72
CA PHE A 78 -5.01 -6.17 7.70
C PHE A 78 -4.47 -7.52 8.20
N ARG A 79 -3.30 -7.52 8.85
CA ARG A 79 -2.72 -8.73 9.47
C ARG A 79 -3.60 -9.30 10.58
N SER A 80 -4.24 -8.43 11.36
CA SER A 80 -5.17 -8.84 12.43
C SER A 80 -6.47 -9.44 11.89
N ARG A 81 -6.89 -9.05 10.67
CA ARG A 81 -8.04 -9.63 9.95
C ARG A 81 -7.72 -11.00 9.32
N GLY A 82 -6.46 -11.45 9.36
CA GLY A 82 -6.00 -12.71 8.76
C GLY A 82 -5.30 -12.54 7.40
N GLY A 83 -5.05 -11.31 6.98
CA GLY A 83 -4.24 -11.00 5.81
C GLY A 83 -2.77 -11.35 6.02
N ARG A 84 -2.08 -11.81 4.97
CA ARG A 84 -0.64 -12.09 5.03
C ARG A 84 0.15 -10.91 4.50
N VAL A 85 1.14 -10.44 5.27
CA VAL A 85 2.05 -9.37 4.84
C VAL A 85 3.44 -9.98 4.67
N GLU A 86 3.87 -10.07 3.42
CA GLU A 86 5.17 -10.61 3.01
C GLU A 86 6.11 -9.45 2.73
N TYR A 87 7.24 -9.36 3.44
CA TYR A 87 8.22 -8.31 3.21
C TYR A 87 9.27 -8.82 2.23
N GLN A 88 9.18 -8.38 0.98
CA GLN A 88 10.11 -8.81 -0.06
C GLN A 88 11.35 -7.89 -0.01
N ARG A 89 12.44 -8.38 0.58
CA ARG A 89 13.75 -7.76 0.39
C ARG A 89 14.13 -7.96 -1.08
N ARG A 90 14.26 -6.87 -1.84
CA ARG A 90 15.03 -6.91 -3.09
C ARG A 90 16.49 -7.09 -2.68
N GLU A 91 16.94 -8.33 -2.69
CA GLU A 91 18.37 -8.64 -2.71
C GLU A 91 18.84 -8.35 -4.14
N SER A 92 19.60 -7.26 -4.28
CA SER A 92 20.23 -6.84 -5.54
C SER A 92 21.42 -7.73 -5.90
#